data_AF-A0AAW6XLT2-F1
#
_entry.id   AF-A0AAW6XLT2-F1
#
_cell.length_a   1.000
_cell.length_b   1.000
_cell.length_c   1.000
_cell.angle_alpha   90.00
_cell.angle_beta   90.00
_cell.angle_gamma   90.00
#
_symmetry.space_group_name_H-M   'P 1'
#
loop_
_entity.id
_entity.type
_entity.pdbx_description
1 polymer ?
#
loop_
_entity_poly.entity_id
_entity_poly.type
_entity_poly.pdbx_seq_one_letter_code
_entity_poly.pdbx_strand_id
1 'polypeptide(L)'
;GEERTVYGIYGISESNLAECEKGVKSVVALTPALQPIDGVAVSYIDAAVALGNTINEMDKYYTQENYKDDAFAKGKTLHQTFLKIWKPLNL
;
A
#
# COMPACT_ATOMS: atom_id res chain seq x y z
N GLY A 1 10.35 -17.60 1.68
CA GLY A 1 10.36 -18.59 0.59
C GLY A 1 10.80 -19.96 1.04
N GLU A 2 10.69 -20.25 2.33
CA GLU A 2 10.91 -21.58 2.93
C GLU A 2 9.62 -22.03 3.67
N GLU A 3 8.52 -21.32 3.43
CA GLU A 3 7.26 -21.53 4.10
C GLU A 3 6.64 -22.85 3.64
N ARG A 4 6.29 -23.72 4.59
CA ARG A 4 5.62 -25.00 4.31
C ARG A 4 4.16 -24.81 3.87
N THR A 5 3.56 -23.68 4.23
CA THR A 5 2.19 -23.32 3.91
C THR A 5 2.14 -21.83 3.62
N VAL A 6 1.54 -21.46 2.49
CA VAL A 6 1.44 -20.08 2.05
C VAL A 6 -0.04 -19.70 2.05
N TYR A 7 -0.44 -18.86 3.01
CA TYR A 7 -1.83 -18.40 3.16
C TYR A 7 -2.16 -17.15 2.32
N GLY A 8 -1.14 -16.45 1.80
CA GLY A 8 -1.32 -15.20 1.07
C GLY A 8 -1.67 -14.01 1.96
N ILE A 9 -2.22 -12.95 1.35
CA ILE A 9 -2.66 -11.72 2.01
C ILE A 9 -3.95 -11.24 1.33
N TYR A 10 -4.85 -10.60 2.08
CA TYR A 10 -6.04 -9.99 1.51
C TYR A 10 -5.72 -8.60 0.95
N GLY A 11 -6.18 -8.34 -0.28
CA GLY A 11 -6.16 -7.02 -0.87
C GLY A 11 -7.01 -5.99 -0.12
N ILE A 12 -6.75 -4.72 -0.42
CA ILE A 12 -7.52 -3.55 -0.03
C ILE A 12 -8.36 -3.12 -1.23
N SER A 13 -9.62 -2.74 -0.97
CA SER A 13 -10.50 -2.21 -2.01
C SER A 13 -9.86 -1.01 -2.73
N GLU A 14 -9.64 -1.16 -4.03
CA GLU A 14 -9.08 -0.10 -4.88
C GLU A 14 -9.99 1.13 -4.92
N SER A 15 -11.31 0.94 -4.89
CA SER A 15 -12.26 2.06 -4.86
C SER A 15 -12.14 2.85 -3.56
N ASN A 16 -11.95 2.17 -2.42
CA ASN A 16 -11.81 2.84 -1.13
C ASN A 16 -10.52 3.68 -1.09
N LEU A 17 -9.41 3.15 -1.62
CA LEU A 17 -8.15 3.89 -1.71
C LEU A 17 -8.31 5.14 -2.58
N ALA A 18 -8.91 5.00 -3.77
CA ALA A 18 -9.15 6.11 -4.69
C ALA A 18 -10.07 7.19 -4.09
N GLU A 19 -11.13 6.78 -3.40
CA GLU A 19 -12.05 7.70 -2.71
C GLU A 19 -11.36 8.46 -1.57
N CYS A 20 -10.57 7.77 -0.75
CA CYS A 20 -9.78 8.40 0.30
C CYS A 20 -8.76 9.41 -0.25
N GLU A 21 -8.03 9.04 -1.31
CA GLU A 21 -7.08 9.92 -1.99
C GLU A 21 -7.75 11.18 -2.52
N LYS A 22 -8.86 11.00 -3.23
CA LYS A 22 -9.66 12.10 -3.76
C LYS A 22 -10.18 13.01 -2.64
N GLY A 23 -10.69 12.44 -1.55
CA GLY A 23 -11.22 13.18 -0.41
C GLY A 23 -10.17 14.08 0.22
N VAL A 24 -9.00 13.53 0.56
CA VAL A 24 -7.89 14.29 1.17
C VAL A 24 -7.43 15.42 0.23
N LYS A 25 -7.22 15.12 -1.06
CA LYS A 25 -6.80 16.13 -2.04
C LYS A 25 -7.84 17.24 -2.22
N SER A 26 -9.13 16.91 -2.12
CA SER A 26 -10.21 17.90 -2.20
C SER A 26 -10.22 18.84 -1.00
N VAL A 27 -10.00 18.33 0.21
CA VAL A 27 -9.98 19.13 1.45
C VAL A 27 -8.76 20.05 1.49
N VAL A 28 -7.58 19.56 1.11
CA VAL A 28 -6.32 20.34 1.09
C VAL A 28 -6.35 21.50 0.08
N ALA A 29 -7.24 21.45 -0.92
CA ALA A 29 -7.43 22.53 -1.89
C ALA A 29 -8.34 23.66 -1.39
N LEU A 30 -8.95 23.53 -0.21
CA LEU A 30 -9.83 24.56 0.35
C LEU A 30 -9.03 25.75 0.91
N THR A 31 -9.72 26.88 1.07
CA THR A 31 -9.13 28.10 1.63
C THR A 31 -9.85 28.52 2.93
N PRO A 32 -9.12 29.05 3.93
CA PRO A 32 -7.66 29.17 3.99
C PRO A 32 -6.96 27.82 4.17
N ALA A 33 -5.71 27.72 3.73
CA ALA A 33 -4.88 26.53 3.95
C ALA A 33 -4.64 26.28 5.45
N LEU A 34 -4.69 25.01 5.87
CA LEU A 34 -4.50 24.57 7.25
C LEU A 34 -3.12 23.93 7.43
N GLN A 35 -2.07 24.74 7.29
CA GLN A 35 -0.70 24.27 7.53
C GLN A 35 -0.42 24.11 9.04
N PRO A 36 0.35 23.07 9.45
CA PRO A 36 1.00 22.06 8.61
C PRO A 36 0.13 20.82 8.30
N ILE A 37 -1.11 20.79 8.80
CA ILE A 37 -2.00 19.61 8.75
C ILE A 37 -2.25 19.16 7.32
N ASP A 38 -2.46 20.08 6.38
CA ASP A 38 -2.62 19.77 4.96
C ASP A 38 -1.43 18.98 4.40
N GLY A 39 -0.19 19.40 4.72
CA GLY A 39 1.02 18.72 4.26
C GLY A 39 1.17 17.32 4.86
N VAL A 40 0.81 17.16 6.14
CA VAL A 40 0.79 15.85 6.81
C VAL A 40 -0.27 14.93 6.20
N ALA A 41 -1.47 15.46 5.92
CA ALA A 41 -2.56 14.71 5.32
C ALA A 41 -2.20 14.20 3.91
N VAL A 42 -1.60 15.06 3.07
CA VAL A 42 -1.09 14.65 1.74
C VAL A 42 -0.03 13.56 1.87
N SER A 43 0.96 13.76 2.75
CA SER A 43 2.04 12.78 2.93
C SER A 43 1.52 11.42 3.41
N TYR A 44 0.54 11.43 4.31
CA TYR A 44 -0.09 10.22 4.81
C TYR A 44 -0.89 9.50 3.71
N ILE A 45 -1.74 10.22 2.97
CA ILE A 45 -2.59 9.56 1.97
C ILE A 45 -1.78 9.00 0.80
N ASP A 46 -0.73 9.70 0.36
CA ASP A 46 0.16 9.21 -0.70
C ASP A 46 0.86 7.91 -0.26
N ALA A 47 1.34 7.86 0.99
CA ALA A 47 1.95 6.67 1.56
C ALA A 47 0.94 5.52 1.76
N ALA A 48 -0.28 5.81 2.21
CA ALA A 48 -1.35 4.82 2.37
C ALA A 48 -1.78 4.21 1.03
N VAL A 49 -1.91 5.04 -0.03
CA VAL A 49 -2.20 4.57 -1.39
C VAL A 49 -1.06 3.70 -1.92
N ALA A 50 0.20 4.12 -1.74
CA ALA A 50 1.36 3.32 -2.16
C ALA A 50 1.42 1.96 -1.44
N LEU A 51 1.12 1.96 -0.13
CA LEU A 51 1.05 0.73 0.66
C LEU A 51 -0.08 -0.18 0.18
N GLY A 52 -1.28 0.36 -0.01
CA GLY A 52 -2.44 -0.41 -0.47
C GLY A 52 -2.24 -1.03 -1.84
N ASN A 53 -1.65 -0.29 -2.78
CA ASN A 53 -1.29 -0.82 -4.09
C ASN A 53 -0.26 -1.95 -4.00
N THR A 54 0.73 -1.82 -3.10
CA THR A 54 1.71 -2.89 -2.85
C THR A 54 1.04 -4.15 -2.27
N ILE A 55 0.11 -3.99 -1.32
CA ILE A 55 -0.67 -5.10 -0.77
C ILE A 55 -1.49 -5.79 -1.86
N ASN A 56 -2.14 -5.03 -2.74
CA ASN A 56 -2.94 -5.59 -3.84
C ASN A 56 -2.09 -6.37 -4.84
N GLU A 57 -0.87 -5.90 -5.12
CA GLU A 57 0.08 -6.65 -5.94
C GLU A 57 0.53 -7.95 -5.25
N MET A 58 0.75 -7.91 -3.93
CA MET A 58 1.07 -9.10 -3.14
C MET A 58 -0.08 -10.11 -3.12
N ASP A 59 -1.31 -9.66 -2.86
CA ASP A 59 -2.51 -10.50 -2.92
C ASP A 59 -2.59 -11.20 -4.28
N LYS A 60 -2.53 -10.45 -5.38
CA LYS A 60 -2.52 -11.03 -6.73
C LYS A 60 -1.41 -12.06 -6.92
N TYR A 61 -0.20 -11.77 -6.47
CA TYR A 61 0.93 -12.68 -6.58
C TYR A 61 0.71 -14.01 -5.83
N TYR A 62 0.18 -13.95 -4.61
CA TYR A 62 -0.08 -15.15 -3.80
C TYR A 62 -1.32 -15.90 -4.24
N THR A 63 -2.40 -15.20 -4.60
CA THR A 63 -3.65 -15.78 -5.13
C THR A 63 -3.43 -16.49 -6.46
N GLN A 64 -2.56 -15.97 -7.32
CA GLN A 64 -2.17 -16.63 -8.58
C GLN A 64 -1.11 -17.72 -8.40
N GLU A 65 -0.62 -17.93 -7.17
CA GLU A 65 0.43 -18.88 -6.84
C GLU A 65 1.76 -18.71 -7.60
N ASN A 66 2.03 -17.52 -8.14
CA ASN A 66 3.23 -17.20 -8.93
C ASN A 66 4.54 -17.44 -8.15
N TYR A 67 4.48 -17.55 -6.82
CA TYR A 67 5.61 -17.92 -5.97
C TYR A 67 6.14 -19.34 -6.23
N LYS A 68 5.32 -20.23 -6.79
CA LYS A 68 5.72 -21.58 -7.20
C LYS A 68 6.59 -21.54 -8.46
N ASP A 69 6.35 -20.57 -9.34
CA ASP A 69 7.05 -20.45 -10.62
C ASP A 69 8.39 -19.72 -10.48
N ASP A 70 8.46 -18.74 -9.57
CA ASP A 70 9.63 -17.87 -9.41
C ASP A 70 10.45 -18.14 -8.13
N ALA A 71 10.16 -19.24 -7.42
CA ALA A 71 10.81 -19.60 -6.16
C ALA A 71 10.84 -18.43 -5.14
N PHE A 72 9.72 -17.72 -5.02
CA PHE A 72 9.54 -16.55 -4.17
C PHE A 72 10.38 -15.30 -4.54
N ALA A 73 10.94 -15.23 -5.74
CA ALA A 73 11.78 -14.09 -6.13
C ALA A 73 11.01 -12.76 -6.09
N LYS A 74 9.83 -12.69 -6.72
CA LYS A 74 8.97 -11.51 -6.67
C LYS A 74 8.43 -11.29 -5.26
N GLY A 75 8.01 -12.35 -4.57
CA GLY A 75 7.53 -12.26 -3.19
C GLY A 75 8.53 -11.59 -2.24
N LYS A 76 9.83 -11.94 -2.32
CA LYS A 76 10.89 -11.30 -1.54
C LYS A 76 11.03 -9.81 -1.87
N THR A 77 10.98 -9.47 -3.16
CA THR A 77 11.05 -8.07 -3.61
C THR A 77 9.87 -7.26 -3.09
N LEU A 78 8.65 -7.79 -3.21
CA LEU A 78 7.43 -7.13 -2.71
C LEU A 78 7.47 -6.90 -1.20
N HIS A 79 7.94 -7.89 -0.42
CA HIS A 79 8.10 -7.73 1.03
C HIS A 79 9.08 -6.62 1.41
N GLN A 80 10.20 -6.49 0.67
CA GLN A 80 11.15 -5.40 0.90
C GLN A 80 10.54 -4.04 0.56
N THR A 81 9.78 -3.95 -0.53
CA THR A 81 9.04 -2.73 -0.91
C THR A 81 8.01 -2.36 0.16
N PHE A 82 7.21 -3.33 0.60
CA PHE A 82 6.24 -3.15 1.69
C PHE A 82 6.89 -2.55 2.94
N LEU A 83 8.00 -3.14 3.42
CA LEU A 83 8.69 -2.66 4.61
C LEU A 83 9.26 -1.25 4.45
N LYS A 84 9.75 -0.90 3.25
CA LYS A 84 10.26 0.45 2.95
C LYS A 84 9.15 1.50 3.00
N ILE A 85 7.94 1.17 2.53
CA ILE A 85 6.79 2.09 2.55
C ILE A 85 6.15 2.14 3.95
N TRP A 86 6.12 1.02 4.66
CA TRP A 86 5.53 0.94 6.02
C TRP A 86 6.35 1.70 7.06
N LYS A 87 7.68 1.53 7.07
CA LYS A 87 8.55 2.05 8.13
C LYS A 87 8.40 3.57 8.40
N PRO A 88 8.27 4.44 7.39
CA PRO A 88 8.06 5.88 7.60
C PRO A 88 6.69 6.26 8.17
N LEU A 89 5.68 5.38 8.10
CA LEU A 89 4.32 5.70 8.54
C LEU A 89 4.18 5.79 10.07
N ASN A 90 5.15 5.27 10.86
CA ASN A 90 5.15 5.30 12.33
C ASN A 90 3.81 4.85 12.98
N LEU A 91 3.06 3.96 12.31
CA LEU A 91 1.87 3.30 12.84
C LEU A 91 2.25 2.15 13.78
#